data_AF-A0A970EAU9-F1
#
_entry.id   AF-A0A970EAU9-F1
#
_cell.length_a   1.000
_cell.length_b   1.000
_cell.length_c   1.000
_cell.angle_alpha   90.00
_cell.angle_beta   90.00
_cell.angle_gamma   90.00
#
_symmetry.space_group_name_H-M   'P 1'
#
loop_
_entity.id
_entity.type
_entity.pdbx_description
1 polymer ?
#
loop_
_entity_poly.entity_id
_entity_poly.type
_entity_poly.pdbx_seq_one_letter_code
_entity_poly.pdbx_strand_id
1 'polypeptide(L)'
;MDGSGNAVCIPNGRYDPDTGTVTFTTTHFSCFAVSFRQVSFKDVAKDAWYAKAVSFIAAREITLGTGDGNFSPDATMTRAQFLVMLMRAYGIAPAANTEDSSLF
;
A
#
# COMPACT_ATOMS: atom_id res chain seq x y z
N MET A 1 -4.53 -13.57 7.80
CA MET A 1 -4.76 -14.23 6.50
C MET A 1 -6.23 -14.10 6.15
N ASP A 2 -6.63 -14.13 4.88
CA ASP A 2 -8.05 -14.26 4.54
C ASP A 2 -8.59 -15.64 4.96
N GLY A 3 -9.91 -15.85 4.87
CA GLY A 3 -10.55 -17.14 5.18
C GLY A 3 -10.12 -18.30 4.28
N SER A 4 -9.32 -18.03 3.24
CA SER A 4 -8.79 -18.99 2.27
C SER A 4 -7.30 -19.28 2.50
N GLY A 5 -6.67 -18.70 3.52
CA GLY A 5 -5.26 -18.91 3.87
C GLY A 5 -4.27 -18.00 3.14
N ASN A 6 -4.72 -17.02 2.35
CA ASN A 6 -3.82 -16.09 1.68
C ASN A 6 -3.36 -14.96 2.63
N ALA A 7 -2.09 -14.56 2.48
CA ALA A 7 -1.57 -13.38 3.16
C ALA A 7 -2.09 -12.12 2.44
N VAL A 8 -2.96 -11.37 3.13
CA VAL A 8 -3.47 -10.09 2.65
C VAL A 8 -2.79 -8.97 3.44
N CYS A 9 -2.12 -8.06 2.74
CA CYS A 9 -1.62 -6.83 3.33
C CYS A 9 -2.82 -5.99 3.79
N ILE A 10 -2.86 -5.61 5.07
CA ILE A 10 -3.85 -4.66 5.59
C ILE A 10 -3.16 -3.30 5.62
N PRO A 11 -3.26 -2.49 4.56
CA PRO A 11 -2.59 -1.19 4.54
C PRO A 11 -3.12 -0.29 5.65
N ASN A 12 -4.39 -0.39 6.04
CA ASN A 12 -5.04 0.50 7.00
C ASN A 12 -4.69 0.27 8.48
N GLY A 13 -3.75 -0.63 8.79
CA GLY A 13 -3.22 -0.74 10.16
C GLY A 13 -2.55 0.56 10.60
N ARG A 14 -2.94 1.10 11.76
CA ARG A 14 -2.27 2.24 12.39
C ARG A 14 -1.45 1.75 13.57
N TYR A 15 -0.19 2.17 13.62
CA TYR A 15 0.67 1.98 14.79
C TYR A 15 0.57 3.22 15.67
N ASP A 16 0.28 3.01 16.95
CA ASP A 16 0.32 4.04 17.98
C ASP A 16 1.64 3.90 18.78
N PRO A 17 2.57 4.86 18.67
CA PRO A 17 3.85 4.80 19.36
C PRO A 17 3.76 5.01 20.87
N ASP A 18 2.71 5.67 21.37
CA ASP A 18 2.55 5.96 22.80
C ASP A 18 2.07 4.70 23.56
N THR A 19 1.24 3.89 22.91
CA THR A 19 0.70 2.64 23.50
C THR A 19 1.41 1.38 23.03
N GLY A 20 2.25 1.47 21.99
CA GLY A 20 2.95 0.33 21.39
C GLY A 20 2.03 -0.65 20.67
N THR A 21 0.80 -0.24 20.32
CA THR A 21 -0.22 -1.11 19.73
C THR A 21 -0.42 -0.85 18.23
N VAL A 22 -0.79 -1.91 17.49
CA VAL A 22 -1.25 -1.81 16.10
C VAL A 22 -2.75 -2.05 16.08
N THR A 23 -3.52 -1.08 15.60
CA THR A 23 -4.98 -1.18 15.45
C THR A 23 -5.36 -1.38 13.98
N PHE A 24 -6.17 -2.39 13.71
CA PHE A 24 -6.79 -2.64 12.40
C PHE A 24 -8.17 -3.29 12.60
N THR A 25 -9.06 -3.11 11.63
CA THR A 25 -10.40 -3.72 11.62
C THR A 25 -10.45 -4.89 10.67
N THR A 26 -11.02 -6.02 11.12
CA THR A 26 -11.20 -7.25 10.33
C THR A 26 -12.58 -7.84 10.61
N THR A 27 -13.18 -8.52 9.63
CA THR A 27 -14.52 -9.14 9.76
C THR A 27 -14.47 -10.59 10.21
N HIS A 28 -13.28 -11.18 10.38
CA HIS A 28 -13.10 -12.58 10.73
C HIS A 28 -11.95 -12.78 11.73
N PHE A 29 -12.05 -13.83 12.54
CA PHE A 29 -10.99 -14.23 13.47
C PHE A 29 -9.95 -15.07 12.72
N SER A 30 -8.71 -14.59 12.66
CA SER A 30 -7.58 -15.27 12.00
C SER A 30 -6.28 -15.00 12.74
N CYS A 31 -5.19 -15.66 12.32
CA CYS A 31 -3.85 -15.31 12.75
C CYS A 31 -3.37 -14.08 11.97
N PHE A 32 -2.86 -13.08 12.71
CA PHE A 32 -2.30 -11.85 12.18
C PHE A 32 -0.85 -11.75 12.63
N ALA A 33 0.03 -11.35 11.71
CA ALA A 33 1.43 -11.05 12.00
C ALA A 33 1.70 -9.61 11.61
N VAL A 34 2.41 -8.88 12.47
CA VAL A 34 2.97 -7.57 12.14
C VAL A 34 4.38 -7.81 11.62
N SER A 35 4.62 -7.46 10.37
CA SER A 35 5.95 -7.55 9.75
C SER A 35 6.43 -6.16 9.33
N PHE A 36 7.72 -5.92 9.48
CA PHE A 36 8.36 -4.72 8.94
C PHE A 36 8.90 -5.03 7.56
N ARG A 37 8.36 -4.37 6.52
CA ARG A 37 8.83 -4.48 5.14
C ARG A 37 9.50 -3.19 4.72
N GLN A 38 10.82 -3.18 4.67
CA GLN A 38 11.57 -2.05 4.13
C GLN A 38 11.62 -2.13 2.60
N VAL A 39 11.03 -1.15 1.92
CA VAL A 39 11.12 -1.00 0.47
C VAL A 39 12.00 0.20 0.15
N SER A 40 12.95 0.04 -0.77
CA SER A 40 13.87 1.10 -1.21
C SER A 40 13.92 1.16 -2.73
N PHE A 41 14.15 2.36 -3.26
CA PHE A 41 14.32 2.61 -4.69
C PHE A 41 15.77 3.07 -4.96
N LYS A 42 16.29 2.78 -6.16
CA LYS A 42 17.68 3.06 -6.54
C LYS A 42 17.98 4.56 -6.62
N ASP A 43 16.98 5.35 -6.95
CA ASP A 43 17.01 6.80 -7.16
C ASP A 43 16.53 7.60 -5.94
N VAL A 44 16.36 6.94 -4.79
CA VAL A 44 16.00 7.59 -3.53
C VAL A 44 17.17 7.45 -2.56
N ALA A 45 17.88 8.56 -2.34
CA ALA A 45 18.94 8.61 -1.34
C ALA A 45 18.37 8.37 0.07
N LYS A 46 19.10 7.61 0.91
CA LYS A 46 18.61 7.18 2.23
C LYS A 46 18.38 8.34 3.21
N ASP A 47 19.12 9.41 3.01
CA ASP A 47 19.12 10.66 3.78
C ASP A 47 18.18 11.73 3.20
N ALA A 48 17.56 11.47 2.05
CA ALA A 48 16.56 12.37 1.49
C ALA A 48 15.37 12.52 2.45
N TRP A 49 14.88 13.75 2.61
CA TRP A 49 13.79 14.07 3.54
C TRP A 49 12.50 13.27 3.27
N TYR A 50 12.27 12.85 2.02
CA TYR A 50 11.12 12.05 1.60
C TYR A 50 11.38 10.53 1.62
N ALA A 51 12.61 10.06 1.87
CA ALA A 51 12.97 8.65 1.77
C ALA A 51 12.12 7.76 2.68
N LYS A 52 11.90 8.20 3.93
CA LYS A 52 11.06 7.49 4.90
C LYS A 52 9.60 7.44 4.45
N ALA A 53 9.09 8.55 3.92
CA ALA A 53 7.71 8.62 3.44
C ALA A 53 7.50 7.68 2.23
N VAL A 54 8.39 7.73 1.25
CA VAL A 54 8.38 6.88 0.06
C VAL A 54 8.46 5.39 0.44
N SER A 55 9.38 5.03 1.33
CA SER A 55 9.51 3.66 1.83
C SER A 55 8.23 3.19 2.52
N PHE A 56 7.61 4.04 3.34
CA PHE A 56 6.37 3.73 4.05
C PHE A 56 5.19 3.46 3.10
N ILE A 57 4.99 4.32 2.09
CA ILE A 57 3.91 4.13 1.13
C ILE A 57 4.17 2.95 0.19
N ALA A 58 5.43 2.67 -0.15
CA ALA A 58 5.80 1.53 -0.98
C ALA A 58 5.66 0.19 -0.25
N ALA A 59 6.00 0.16 1.05
CA ALA A 59 5.80 -1.01 1.90
C ALA A 59 4.33 -1.44 2.00
N ARG A 60 3.41 -0.45 1.94
CA ARG A 60 1.94 -0.64 1.96
C ARG A 60 1.34 -0.79 0.55
N GLU A 61 2.17 -0.95 -0.47
CA GLU A 61 1.77 -1.09 -1.88
C GLU A 61 0.93 0.06 -2.44
N ILE A 62 0.98 1.22 -1.78
CA ILE A 62 0.30 2.45 -2.21
C ILE A 62 0.97 2.98 -3.49
N THR A 63 2.30 2.92 -3.53
CA THR A 63 3.09 3.18 -4.74
C THR A 63 3.93 1.95 -5.10
N LEU A 64 4.17 1.75 -6.40
CA LEU A 64 5.07 0.74 -6.94
C LEU A 64 6.34 1.36 -7.55
N GLY A 65 6.46 2.70 -7.47
CA GLY A 65 7.44 3.44 -8.25
C GLY A 65 7.07 3.52 -9.73
N THR A 66 8.05 3.90 -10.55
CA THR A 66 7.89 4.10 -12.00
C THR A 66 8.42 2.94 -12.84
N GLY A 67 8.93 1.88 -12.21
CA GLY A 67 9.57 0.74 -12.87
C GLY A 67 11.08 0.68 -12.62
N ASP A 68 11.73 -0.42 -13.00
CA ASP A 68 13.18 -0.65 -12.93
C ASP A 68 13.86 -0.49 -11.55
N GLY A 69 13.05 -0.47 -10.49
CA GLY A 69 13.49 -0.20 -9.12
C GLY A 69 13.60 1.29 -8.78
N ASN A 70 12.94 2.17 -9.55
CA ASN A 70 12.97 3.62 -9.38
C ASN A 70 11.62 4.15 -8.88
N PHE A 71 11.66 5.26 -8.12
CA PHE A 71 10.48 6.02 -7.69
C PHE A 71 10.23 7.25 -8.58
N SER A 72 11.29 7.80 -9.19
CA SER A 72 11.36 9.05 -9.94
C SER A 72 10.86 10.26 -9.14
N PRO A 73 11.55 10.65 -8.04
CA PRO A 73 11.08 11.73 -7.15
C PRO A 73 10.94 13.09 -7.84
N ASP A 74 11.77 13.37 -8.85
CA ASP A 74 11.76 14.64 -9.58
C ASP A 74 10.85 14.61 -10.82
N ALA A 75 10.23 13.46 -11.13
CA ALA A 75 9.30 13.37 -12.25
C ALA A 75 7.96 14.05 -11.92
N THR A 76 7.37 14.68 -12.93
CA THR A 76 6.04 15.28 -12.80
C THR A 76 5.00 14.19 -12.52
N MET A 77 4.39 14.27 -11.35
CA MET A 77 3.27 13.41 -10.98
C MET A 77 1.97 13.89 -11.65
N THR A 78 1.31 12.99 -12.38
CA THR A 78 -0.01 13.27 -12.96
C THR A 78 -1.10 13.23 -11.90
N ARG A 79 -2.19 13.98 -12.12
CA ARG A 79 -3.38 13.94 -11.25
C ARG A 79 -3.95 12.52 -11.12
N ALA A 80 -3.91 11.74 -12.21
CA ALA A 80 -4.37 10.36 -12.22
C ALA A 80 -3.52 9.46 -11.32
N GLN A 81 -2.18 9.57 -11.36
CA GLN A 81 -1.30 8.81 -10.46
C GLN A 81 -1.54 9.16 -8.99
N PHE A 82 -1.74 10.44 -8.68
CA PHE A 82 -2.08 10.86 -7.32
C PHE A 82 -3.40 10.24 -6.85
N LEU A 83 -4.45 10.26 -7.68
CA LEU A 83 -5.74 9.64 -7.39
C LEU A 83 -5.60 8.13 -7.16
N VAL A 84 -4.84 7.43 -7.98
CA VAL A 84 -4.59 5.99 -7.83
C VAL A 84 -3.90 5.68 -6.49
N MET A 85 -2.89 6.45 -6.11
CA MET A 85 -2.25 6.30 -4.80
C MET A 85 -3.26 6.55 -3.67
N LEU A 86 -4.13 7.55 -3.80
CA LEU A 86 -5.16 7.83 -2.81
C LEU A 86 -6.14 6.66 -2.66
N MET A 87 -6.66 6.14 -3.77
CA MET A 87 -7.56 4.99 -3.78
C MET A 87 -6.91 3.77 -3.10
N ARG A 88 -5.65 3.46 -3.43
CA ARG A 88 -4.88 2.39 -2.77
C ARG A 88 -4.69 2.64 -1.28
N ALA A 89 -4.38 3.87 -0.89
CA ALA A 89 -4.19 4.24 0.52
C ALA A 89 -5.47 4.05 1.36
N TYR A 90 -6.65 4.21 0.75
CA TYR A 90 -7.94 3.94 1.40
C TYR A 90 -8.45 2.50 1.18
N GLY A 91 -7.74 1.66 0.43
CA GLY A 91 -8.20 0.32 0.09
C GLY A 91 -9.40 0.31 -0.86
N ILE A 92 -9.61 1.39 -1.61
CA ILE A 92 -10.69 1.49 -2.61
C ILE A 92 -10.22 0.76 -3.86
N ALA A 93 -10.82 -0.39 -4.13
CA ALA A 93 -10.67 -1.05 -5.42
C ALA A 93 -11.37 -0.23 -6.50
N PRO A 94 -10.85 -0.21 -7.74
CA PRO A 94 -11.65 0.27 -8.87
C PRO A 94 -12.97 -0.50 -8.88
N ALA A 95 -14.06 0.19 -9.22
CA ALA A 95 -15.31 -0.51 -9.50
C ALA A 95 -14.97 -1.56 -10.55
N ALA A 96 -15.10 -2.84 -10.20
CA ALA A 96 -15.05 -3.87 -11.21
C ALA A 96 -16.13 -3.49 -12.21
N ASN A 97 -15.74 -3.17 -13.43
CA ASN A 97 -16.65 -3.09 -14.54
C ASN A 97 -17.32 -4.47 -14.57
N THR A 98 -18.49 -4.54 -13.95
CA THR A 98 -19.38 -5.68 -14.02
C THR A 98 -20.00 -5.58 -15.41
N GLU A 99 -19.18 -5.82 -16.42
CA GLU A 99 -19.61 -6.49 -17.64
C GLU A 99 -19.71 -7.96 -17.19
N ASP A 100 -20.76 -8.32 -16.46
CA ASP A 100 -21.81 -9.15 -17.04
C ASP A 100 -21.28 -10.05 -18.17
N SER A 101 -20.38 -10.97 -17.82
CA SER A 101 -19.90 -12.04 -18.70
C SER A 101 -20.58 -13.37 -18.36
N SER A 102 -21.74 -13.31 -17.70
CA SER A 102 -22.55 -14.48 -17.42
C SER A 102 -23.99 -14.04 -17.24
N LEU A 103 -24.70 -13.77 -18.34
CA LEU A 103 -26.13 -14.05 -18.54
C LEU A 103 -26.58 -13.56 -19.94
N PHE A 104 -26.03 -14.19 -21.00
CA PHE A 104 -26.76 -14.66 -22.18
C PHE A 104 -26.04 -15.88 -22.75
#